data_AF-A0A9W6KU82-F1
#
_entry.id   AF-A0A9W6KU82-F1
#
_cell.length_a   1.000
_cell.length_b   1.000
_cell.length_c   1.000
_cell.angle_alpha   90.00
_cell.angle_beta   90.00
_cell.angle_gamma   90.00
#
_symmetry.space_group_name_H-M   'P 1'
#
loop_
_entity.id
_entity.type
_entity.pdbx_description
1 polymer ?
#
loop_
_entity_poly.entity_id
_entity_poly.type
_entity_poly.pdbx_seq_one_letter_code
_entity_poly.pdbx_strand_id
1 'polypeptide(L)'
;MIPQFRMAVICAVMGVIFLGMTGFLVSGTGDVTCGDGGKVMSPGDICVRTADDGTRLVQDYDEVRAADQRQGGIIGGLLVAGFFGLAVQQVLAGQRRKRERAAAQVATRAILSVPMPPDGAAPAPAAPPQAIPADAVQAAYAAQLGGYTCSMQPGKRSAMLLWLGVFALICIALLVATAGKGAAPLVIFGALTVVSVGGFAWTLARSPLVSKQARQLGFHLFQHGFVRATAAGVQAYRWDQIISIYQSIIRQQVYGATTNTNYAYLLDFADGRSLALNNFSADMAVLGPILQEQVARVQVPRAVRYLHSGHAIPFGAYTVTAAGVTNRGRQAPWTDVAGVKIENGGLRLQRPGGKAILGGRKIRDVPNFLTFVTLVGAMAGSRPPATAPAAF
;
A
#
# COMPACT_ATOMS: atom_id res chain seq x y z
N MET A 1 -10.40 -0.60 9.28
CA MET A 1 -9.70 -1.88 9.53
C MET A 1 -10.29 -3.07 8.75
N ILE A 2 -11.34 -2.88 7.94
CA ILE A 2 -12.17 -3.96 7.38
C ILE A 2 -11.91 -4.33 5.89
N PRO A 3 -11.28 -3.52 5.00
CA PRO A 3 -11.38 -3.80 3.56
C PRO A 3 -10.48 -4.94 3.06
N GLN A 4 -9.30 -5.18 3.65
CA GLN A 4 -8.40 -6.24 3.15
C GLN A 4 -8.73 -7.64 3.66
N PHE A 5 -9.23 -7.77 4.90
CA PHE A 5 -9.72 -9.06 5.39
C PHE A 5 -11.00 -9.47 4.65
N ARG A 6 -11.88 -8.52 4.35
CA ARG A 6 -13.00 -8.73 3.43
C ARG A 6 -12.52 -9.22 2.06
N MET A 7 -11.43 -8.69 1.54
CA MET A 7 -10.94 -9.09 0.22
C MET A 7 -10.38 -10.52 0.20
N ALA A 8 -9.59 -10.92 1.21
CA ALA A 8 -9.09 -12.29 1.30
C ALA A 8 -10.23 -13.30 1.51
N VAL A 9 -11.21 -12.95 2.35
CA VAL A 9 -12.41 -13.77 2.58
C VAL A 9 -13.28 -13.83 1.31
N ILE A 10 -13.48 -12.72 0.60
CA ILE A 10 -14.22 -12.70 -0.67
C ILE A 10 -13.51 -13.55 -1.72
N CYS A 11 -12.19 -13.48 -1.86
CA CYS A 11 -11.46 -14.33 -2.79
C CYS A 11 -11.55 -15.81 -2.41
N ALA A 12 -11.44 -16.14 -1.12
CA ALA A 12 -11.58 -17.53 -0.65
C ALA A 12 -13.01 -18.05 -0.85
N VAL A 13 -14.02 -17.25 -0.52
CA VAL A 13 -15.44 -17.58 -0.71
C VAL A 13 -15.75 -17.72 -2.20
N MET A 14 -15.25 -16.82 -3.06
CA MET A 14 -15.41 -16.97 -4.51
C MET A 14 -14.68 -18.22 -5.03
N GLY A 15 -13.50 -18.56 -4.50
CA GLY A 15 -12.80 -19.80 -4.86
C GLY A 15 -13.58 -21.05 -4.47
N VAL A 16 -14.21 -21.07 -3.29
CA VAL A 16 -15.05 -22.18 -2.82
C VAL A 16 -16.36 -22.27 -3.61
N ILE A 17 -17.01 -21.13 -3.89
CA ILE A 17 -18.20 -21.07 -4.74
C ILE A 17 -17.86 -21.56 -6.14
N PHE A 18 -16.70 -21.18 -6.67
CA PHE A 18 -16.25 -21.59 -8.00
C PHE A 18 -15.93 -23.09 -8.03
N LEU A 19 -15.22 -23.63 -7.04
CA LEU A 19 -14.99 -25.07 -6.88
C LEU A 19 -16.29 -25.86 -6.74
N GLY A 20 -17.25 -25.33 -5.98
CA GLY A 20 -18.59 -25.90 -5.84
C GLY A 20 -19.37 -25.90 -7.14
N MET A 21 -19.33 -24.80 -7.90
CA MET A 21 -19.98 -24.71 -9.22
C MET A 21 -19.30 -25.60 -10.27
N THR A 22 -17.96 -25.67 -10.29
CA THR A 22 -17.25 -26.60 -11.19
C THR A 22 -17.49 -28.05 -10.80
N GLY A 23 -17.55 -28.34 -9.49
CA GLY A 23 -17.93 -29.65 -8.98
C GLY A 23 -19.33 -30.02 -9.45
N PHE A 24 -20.30 -29.12 -9.29
CA PHE A 24 -21.68 -29.34 -9.73
C PHE A 24 -21.82 -29.49 -11.26
N LEU A 25 -21.01 -28.78 -12.05
CA LEU A 25 -20.97 -28.89 -13.51
C LEU A 25 -20.28 -30.17 -14.01
N VAL A 26 -19.37 -30.76 -13.22
CA VAL A 26 -18.61 -31.97 -13.59
C VAL A 26 -19.20 -33.24 -12.94
N SER A 27 -19.86 -33.11 -11.79
CA SER A 27 -20.45 -34.22 -11.03
C SER A 27 -21.95 -34.38 -11.28
N GLY A 28 -22.55 -33.54 -12.12
CA GLY A 28 -23.82 -33.90 -12.71
C GLY A 28 -23.62 -35.24 -13.40
N THR A 29 -24.34 -36.26 -12.96
CA THR A 29 -24.64 -37.47 -13.74
C THR A 29 -25.43 -37.03 -14.98
N GLY A 30 -24.81 -36.20 -15.81
CA GLY A 30 -25.40 -35.59 -16.97
C GLY A 30 -25.75 -36.73 -17.89
N ASP A 31 -27.05 -36.93 -18.04
CA ASP A 31 -27.60 -37.77 -19.08
C ASP A 31 -26.81 -37.56 -20.38
N VAL A 32 -26.19 -38.62 -20.88
CA VAL A 32 -25.40 -38.56 -22.11
C VAL A 32 -26.39 -38.31 -23.23
N THR A 33 -26.31 -37.15 -23.90
CA THR A 33 -27.29 -36.80 -24.95
C THR A 33 -26.72 -37.04 -26.34
N CYS A 34 -27.53 -37.66 -27.21
CA CYS A 34 -27.16 -37.90 -28.61
C CYS A 34 -27.70 -36.80 -29.53
N GLY A 35 -26.79 -36.07 -30.17
CA GLY A 35 -27.07 -35.12 -31.26
C GLY A 35 -27.72 -33.80 -30.82
N ASP A 36 -28.01 -32.93 -31.79
CA ASP A 36 -28.56 -31.57 -31.55
C ASP A 36 -29.98 -31.58 -30.97
N GLY A 37 -30.65 -32.74 -30.97
CA GLY A 37 -31.97 -32.95 -30.38
C GLY A 37 -31.96 -33.18 -28.86
N GLY A 38 -30.79 -33.29 -28.23
CA GLY A 38 -30.68 -33.38 -26.76
C GLY A 38 -31.32 -34.64 -26.15
N LYS A 39 -31.46 -35.73 -26.92
CA LYS A 39 -32.13 -36.94 -26.44
C LYS A 39 -31.21 -37.71 -25.49
N VAL A 40 -31.66 -37.90 -24.26
CA VAL A 40 -30.95 -38.68 -23.22
C VAL A 40 -30.79 -40.13 -23.67
N MET A 41 -29.56 -40.62 -23.64
CA MET A 41 -29.20 -42.01 -23.91
C MET A 41 -29.12 -42.80 -22.60
N SER A 42 -29.62 -44.03 -22.63
CA SER A 42 -29.39 -45.04 -21.60
C SER A 42 -28.23 -45.97 -22.01
N PRO A 43 -27.59 -46.69 -21.05
CA PRO A 43 -26.60 -47.70 -21.38
C PRO A 43 -27.15 -48.73 -22.39
N GLY A 44 -26.47 -48.89 -23.53
CA GLY A 44 -26.90 -49.75 -24.64
C GLY A 44 -27.55 -49.02 -25.82
N ASP A 45 -27.89 -47.74 -25.69
CA ASP A 45 -28.34 -46.93 -26.82
C ASP A 45 -27.18 -46.63 -27.80
N ILE A 46 -27.52 -46.46 -29.07
CA ILE A 46 -26.56 -46.15 -30.14
C ILE A 46 -26.87 -44.76 -30.71
N CYS A 47 -25.86 -43.91 -30.80
CA CYS A 47 -25.97 -42.57 -31.34
C CYS A 47 -25.51 -42.53 -32.79
N VAL A 48 -26.38 -42.14 -33.71
CA VAL A 48 -26.01 -41.95 -35.12
C VAL A 48 -25.96 -40.46 -35.42
N ARG A 49 -24.77 -39.94 -35.68
CA ARG A 49 -24.57 -38.56 -36.18
C ARG A 49 -24.18 -38.60 -37.64
N THR A 50 -24.67 -37.64 -38.40
CA THR A 50 -24.20 -37.43 -39.77
C THR A 50 -23.15 -36.34 -39.70
N ALA A 51 -21.92 -36.64 -40.12
CA ALA A 51 -20.87 -35.63 -40.21
C ALA A 51 -21.13 -34.67 -41.39
N ASP A 52 -20.43 -33.55 -41.41
CA ASP A 52 -20.58 -32.52 -42.45
C ASP A 52 -20.27 -33.03 -43.87
N ASP A 53 -19.52 -34.13 -43.98
CA ASP A 53 -19.21 -34.83 -45.23
C ASP A 53 -20.29 -35.85 -45.66
N GLY A 54 -21.39 -35.94 -44.91
CA GLY A 54 -22.49 -36.88 -45.14
C GLY A 54 -22.24 -38.29 -44.61
N THR A 55 -21.08 -38.58 -44.01
CA THR A 55 -20.82 -39.90 -43.43
C THR A 55 -21.61 -40.10 -42.14
N ARG A 56 -22.15 -41.31 -41.96
CA ARG A 56 -22.84 -41.69 -40.73
C ARG A 56 -21.84 -42.26 -39.73
N LEU A 57 -21.57 -41.50 -38.68
CA LEU A 57 -20.83 -41.94 -37.51
C LEU A 57 -21.81 -42.57 -36.52
N VAL A 58 -21.62 -43.85 -36.25
CA VAL A 58 -22.34 -44.60 -35.23
C VAL A 58 -21.42 -44.69 -34.02
N GLN A 59 -21.83 -44.12 -32.89
CA GLN A 59 -21.09 -44.15 -31.63
C GLN A 59 -21.95 -44.80 -30.56
N ASP A 60 -21.37 -45.69 -29.77
CA ASP A 60 -22.08 -46.27 -28.63
C ASP A 60 -22.10 -45.31 -27.42
N TYR A 61 -22.91 -45.64 -26.42
CA TYR A 61 -23.02 -44.88 -25.18
C TYR A 61 -21.66 -44.65 -24.47
N ASP A 62 -20.81 -45.68 -24.38
CA ASP A 62 -19.52 -45.62 -23.70
C ASP A 62 -18.51 -44.78 -24.46
N GLU A 63 -18.53 -44.79 -25.81
CA GLU A 63 -17.71 -43.93 -26.66
C GLU A 63 -18.09 -42.45 -26.51
N VAL A 64 -19.39 -42.14 -26.54
CA VAL A 64 -19.88 -40.76 -26.36
C VAL A 64 -19.57 -40.27 -24.94
N ARG A 65 -19.76 -41.12 -23.93
CA ARG A 65 -19.42 -40.80 -22.54
C ARG A 65 -17.92 -40.58 -22.34
N ALA A 66 -17.07 -41.42 -22.93
CA ALA A 66 -15.63 -41.28 -22.86
C ALA A 66 -15.13 -40.01 -23.56
N ALA A 67 -15.78 -39.59 -24.66
CA ALA A 67 -15.48 -38.33 -25.34
C ALA A 67 -15.85 -37.10 -24.49
N ASP A 68 -17.03 -37.12 -23.86
CA ASP A 68 -17.51 -36.04 -22.98
C ASP A 68 -16.62 -35.91 -21.72
N GLN A 69 -16.22 -37.04 -21.15
CA GLN A 69 -15.33 -37.08 -19.97
C GLN A 69 -13.93 -36.52 -20.29
N ARG A 70 -13.42 -36.70 -21.51
CA ARG A 70 -12.15 -36.07 -21.96
C ARG A 70 -12.26 -34.55 -22.08
N GLN A 71 -13.39 -34.02 -22.57
CA GLN A 71 -13.60 -32.57 -22.65
C GLN A 71 -13.71 -31.92 -21.26
N GLY A 72 -14.40 -32.57 -20.31
CA GLY A 72 -14.47 -32.09 -18.92
C GLY A 72 -13.09 -31.98 -18.24
N GLY A 73 -12.19 -32.95 -18.51
CA GLY A 73 -10.84 -32.97 -17.94
C GLY A 73 -9.94 -31.81 -18.40
N ILE A 74 -10.03 -31.40 -19.67
CA ILE A 74 -9.19 -30.31 -20.23
C ILE A 74 -9.57 -28.95 -19.60
N ILE A 75 -10.87 -28.68 -19.46
CA ILE A 75 -11.36 -27.43 -18.87
C ILE A 75 -11.00 -27.36 -17.38
N GLY A 76 -11.16 -28.46 -16.65
CA GLY A 76 -10.73 -28.54 -15.24
C GLY A 76 -9.23 -28.32 -15.07
N GLY A 77 -8.40 -28.93 -15.94
CA GLY A 77 -6.95 -28.79 -15.90
C GLY A 77 -6.45 -27.36 -16.13
N LEU A 78 -7.04 -26.63 -17.09
CA LEU A 78 -6.67 -25.24 -17.39
C LEU A 78 -6.99 -24.29 -16.21
N LEU A 79 -8.11 -24.50 -15.53
CA LEU A 79 -8.47 -23.69 -14.35
C LEU A 79 -7.50 -23.92 -13.19
N VAL A 80 -7.16 -25.18 -12.89
CA VAL A 80 -6.20 -25.51 -11.82
C VAL A 80 -4.81 -24.95 -12.14
N ALA A 81 -4.33 -25.09 -13.37
CA ALA A 81 -3.04 -24.53 -13.79
C ALA A 81 -3.00 -22.99 -13.67
N GLY A 82 -4.10 -22.31 -14.02
CA GLY A 82 -4.23 -20.85 -13.86
C GLY A 82 -4.14 -20.39 -12.40
N PHE A 83 -4.84 -21.08 -11.49
CA PHE A 83 -4.76 -20.79 -10.05
C PHE A 83 -3.36 -21.06 -9.47
N PHE A 84 -2.72 -22.16 -9.87
CA PHE A 84 -1.36 -22.49 -9.41
C PHE A 84 -0.32 -21.48 -9.91
N GLY A 85 -0.40 -21.08 -11.19
CA GLY A 85 0.47 -20.05 -11.76
C GLY A 85 0.37 -18.72 -11.01
N LEU A 86 -0.85 -18.32 -10.63
CA LEU A 86 -1.10 -17.11 -9.82
C LEU A 86 -0.51 -17.22 -8.41
N ALA A 87 -0.65 -18.37 -7.76
CA ALA A 87 -0.07 -18.61 -6.44
C ALA A 87 1.47 -18.52 -6.48
N VAL A 88 2.10 -19.12 -7.50
CA VAL A 88 3.54 -19.03 -7.71
C VAL A 88 3.97 -17.59 -7.98
N GLN A 89 3.21 -16.84 -8.80
CA GLN A 89 3.51 -15.44 -9.10
C GLN A 89 3.44 -14.55 -7.84
N GLN A 90 2.49 -14.81 -6.94
CA GLN A 90 2.38 -14.12 -5.64
C GLN A 90 3.62 -14.37 -4.76
N VAL A 91 4.10 -15.61 -4.69
CA VAL A 91 5.29 -15.98 -3.92
C VAL A 91 6.54 -15.30 -4.50
N LEU A 92 6.71 -15.32 -5.82
CA LEU A 92 7.83 -14.68 -6.51
C LEU A 92 7.82 -13.15 -6.32
N ALA A 93 6.64 -12.51 -6.41
CA ALA A 93 6.49 -11.08 -6.15
C ALA A 93 6.82 -10.73 -4.68
N GLY A 94 6.46 -11.60 -3.73
CA GLY A 94 6.84 -11.47 -2.32
C GLY A 94 8.36 -11.51 -2.11
N GLN A 95 9.04 -12.45 -2.79
CA GLN A 95 10.51 -12.54 -2.73
C GLN A 95 11.20 -11.33 -3.36
N ARG A 96 10.70 -10.83 -4.49
CA ARG A 96 11.23 -9.63 -5.15
C ARG A 96 11.14 -8.41 -4.23
N ARG A 97 10.00 -8.21 -3.55
CA ARG A 97 9.83 -7.14 -2.55
C ARG A 97 10.78 -7.27 -1.36
N LYS A 98 11.09 -8.50 -0.90
CA LYS A 98 12.10 -8.72 0.15
C LYS A 98 13.49 -8.29 -0.34
N ARG A 99 13.88 -8.65 -1.56
CA ARG A 99 15.16 -8.23 -2.16
C ARG A 99 15.23 -6.71 -2.36
N GLU A 100 14.16 -6.10 -2.87
CA GLU A 100 14.07 -4.64 -3.04
C GLU A 100 14.16 -3.90 -1.70
N ARG A 101 13.54 -4.42 -0.62
CA ARG A 101 13.65 -3.83 0.73
C ARG A 101 15.05 -3.97 1.32
N ALA A 102 15.71 -5.12 1.13
CA ALA A 102 17.09 -5.31 1.56
C ALA A 102 18.02 -4.34 0.80
N ALA A 103 17.83 -4.18 -0.50
CA ALA A 103 18.57 -3.22 -1.31
C ALA A 103 18.30 -1.76 -0.89
N ALA A 104 17.04 -1.40 -0.62
CA ALA A 104 16.67 -0.07 -0.16
C ALA A 104 17.26 0.25 1.23
N GLN A 105 17.29 -0.72 2.15
CA GLN A 105 17.93 -0.54 3.46
C GLN A 105 19.44 -0.36 3.35
N VAL A 106 20.10 -1.09 2.44
CA VAL A 106 21.52 -0.88 2.13
C VAL A 106 21.75 0.50 1.51
N ALA A 107 20.90 0.93 0.57
CA ALA A 107 20.99 2.24 -0.05
C ALA A 107 20.74 3.39 0.95
N THR A 108 19.75 3.28 1.84
CA THR A 108 19.51 4.26 2.90
C THR A 108 20.69 4.30 3.89
N ARG A 109 21.26 3.15 4.24
CA ARG A 109 22.45 3.11 5.08
C ARG A 109 23.67 3.73 4.39
N ALA A 110 23.81 3.51 3.09
CA ALA A 110 24.85 4.14 2.27
C ALA A 110 24.67 5.67 2.19
N ILE A 111 23.45 6.16 1.95
CA ILE A 111 23.16 7.61 1.92
C ILE A 111 23.45 8.27 3.28
N LEU A 112 23.15 7.58 4.38
CA LEU A 112 23.47 8.05 5.73
C LEU A 112 24.97 7.95 6.08
N SER A 113 25.77 7.23 5.29
CA SER A 113 27.21 7.10 5.46
C SER A 113 28.02 7.76 4.35
N VAL A 114 27.39 8.51 3.42
CA VAL A 114 28.13 9.30 2.42
C VAL A 114 28.78 10.45 3.18
N PRO A 115 30.12 10.51 3.30
CA PRO A 115 30.79 11.69 3.82
C PRO A 115 30.36 12.88 2.97
N MET A 116 29.98 13.99 3.62
CA MET A 116 29.63 15.23 2.93
C MET A 116 30.72 15.50 1.88
N PRO A 117 30.35 15.72 0.60
CA PRO A 117 31.33 16.06 -0.40
C PRO A 117 32.08 17.31 0.07
N PRO A 118 33.41 17.34 0.00
CA PRO A 118 34.16 18.57 0.22
C PRO A 118 33.61 19.64 -0.73
N ASP A 119 33.41 20.83 -0.18
CA ASP A 119 32.72 21.97 -0.79
C ASP A 119 33.05 22.15 -2.28
N GLY A 120 32.02 22.21 -3.14
CA GLY A 120 32.12 22.92 -4.43
C GLY A 120 31.52 22.26 -5.68
N ALA A 121 31.27 20.95 -5.72
CA ALA A 121 30.70 20.32 -6.91
C ALA A 121 29.17 20.32 -6.87
N ALA A 122 28.55 21.30 -7.53
CA ALA A 122 27.10 21.29 -7.75
C ALA A 122 26.71 19.99 -8.49
N PRO A 123 25.79 19.17 -7.95
CA PRO A 123 25.37 17.94 -8.61
C PRO A 123 24.79 18.27 -9.99
N ALA A 124 25.20 17.49 -11.01
CA ALA A 124 24.72 17.63 -12.37
C ALA A 124 23.18 17.66 -12.39
N PRO A 125 22.54 18.57 -13.16
CA PRO A 125 21.10 18.73 -13.17
C PRO A 125 20.46 17.40 -13.59
N ALA A 126 19.68 16.82 -12.68
CA ALA A 126 18.89 15.63 -12.97
C ALA A 126 17.99 15.87 -14.18
N ALA A 127 17.73 14.82 -14.97
CA ALA A 127 16.84 14.85 -16.13
C ALA A 127 15.56 15.64 -15.84
N PRO A 128 15.05 16.42 -16.82
CA PRO A 128 13.97 17.38 -16.59
C PRO A 128 12.79 16.67 -15.91
N PRO A 129 12.33 17.18 -14.75
CA PRO A 129 11.30 16.52 -13.97
C PRO A 129 10.05 16.33 -14.82
N GLN A 130 9.33 15.22 -14.57
CA GLN A 130 7.99 15.00 -15.14
C GLN A 130 7.19 16.30 -15.01
N ALA A 131 6.65 16.79 -16.12
CA ALA A 131 6.04 18.11 -16.22
C ALA A 131 5.04 18.31 -15.06
N ILE A 132 5.42 19.18 -14.12
CA ILE A 132 4.58 19.54 -12.98
C ILE A 132 3.32 20.21 -13.56
N PRO A 133 2.12 19.84 -13.11
CA PRO A 133 0.89 20.51 -13.54
C PRO A 133 0.99 22.03 -13.31
N ALA A 134 0.58 22.83 -14.30
CA ALA A 134 0.76 24.29 -14.25
C ALA A 134 0.02 24.94 -13.06
N ASP A 135 -1.13 24.39 -12.69
CA ASP A 135 -1.91 24.72 -11.50
C ASP A 135 -1.14 24.42 -10.21
N ALA A 136 -0.40 23.31 -10.13
CA ALA A 136 0.48 23.02 -9.00
C ALA A 136 1.65 23.99 -8.89
N VAL A 137 2.24 24.40 -10.00
CA VAL A 137 3.28 25.45 -10.03
C VAL A 137 2.72 26.80 -9.57
N GLN A 138 1.54 27.18 -10.06
CA GLN A 138 0.89 28.43 -9.68
C GLN A 138 0.52 28.45 -8.19
N ALA A 139 -0.03 27.36 -7.66
CA ALA A 139 -0.34 27.23 -6.23
C ALA A 139 0.94 27.28 -5.38
N ALA A 140 2.02 26.65 -5.82
CA ALA A 140 3.31 26.69 -5.13
C ALA A 140 3.91 28.11 -5.11
N TYR A 141 3.80 28.84 -6.22
CA TYR A 141 4.26 30.22 -6.33
C TYR A 141 3.43 31.14 -5.42
N ALA A 142 2.09 31.03 -5.45
CA ALA A 142 1.20 31.82 -4.60
C ALA A 142 1.45 31.59 -3.11
N ALA A 143 1.79 30.37 -2.71
CA ALA A 143 2.14 30.02 -1.33
C ALA A 143 3.63 30.22 -0.98
N GLN A 144 4.45 30.70 -1.93
CA GLN A 144 5.89 30.93 -1.76
C GLN A 144 6.65 29.68 -1.29
N LEU A 145 6.37 28.51 -1.90
CA LEU A 145 6.94 27.24 -1.45
C LEU A 145 8.42 27.03 -1.83
N GLY A 146 9.02 27.94 -2.61
CA GLY A 146 10.41 27.85 -3.04
C GLY A 146 10.64 26.88 -4.20
N GLY A 147 11.88 26.42 -4.36
CA GLY A 147 12.27 25.51 -5.44
C GLY A 147 11.59 24.15 -5.37
N TYR A 148 11.29 23.55 -6.52
CA TYR A 148 10.78 22.18 -6.62
C TYR A 148 11.85 21.16 -6.21
N THR A 149 11.44 20.14 -5.47
CA THR A 149 12.32 19.06 -5.00
C THR A 149 12.02 17.75 -5.72
N CYS A 150 10.80 17.24 -5.58
CA CYS A 150 10.38 15.99 -6.23
C CYS A 150 8.86 15.83 -6.24
N SER A 151 8.35 14.96 -7.10
CA SER A 151 6.92 14.62 -7.18
C SER A 151 6.70 13.15 -6.90
N MET A 152 5.65 12.85 -6.15
CA MET A 152 5.24 11.50 -5.80
C MET A 152 3.85 11.22 -6.37
N GLN A 153 3.75 10.13 -7.12
CA GLN A 153 2.47 9.66 -7.64
C GLN A 153 1.67 8.95 -6.54
N PRO A 154 0.33 8.95 -6.64
CA PRO A 154 -0.55 8.25 -5.72
C PRO A 154 -0.21 6.76 -5.68
N GLY A 155 -0.32 6.17 -4.48
CA GLY A 155 0.08 4.79 -4.21
C GLY A 155 -0.56 3.77 -5.18
N LYS A 156 0.17 2.67 -5.44
CA LYS A 156 -0.17 1.64 -6.43
C LYS A 156 -1.58 1.06 -6.22
N ARG A 157 -2.57 1.55 -6.98
CA ARG A 157 -3.89 0.88 -7.18
C ARG A 157 -3.84 -0.27 -8.19
N SER A 158 -2.66 -0.58 -8.73
CA SER A 158 -2.50 -1.49 -9.87
C SER A 158 -2.90 -2.94 -9.58
N ALA A 159 -2.72 -3.43 -8.35
CA ALA A 159 -3.04 -4.82 -8.03
C ALA A 159 -4.55 -5.11 -8.19
N MET A 160 -5.41 -4.17 -7.79
CA MET A 160 -6.86 -4.35 -7.90
C MET A 160 -7.29 -4.34 -9.37
N LEU A 161 -6.75 -3.44 -10.18
CA LEU A 161 -7.02 -3.39 -11.62
C LEU A 161 -6.58 -4.69 -12.32
N LEU A 162 -5.41 -5.21 -11.99
CA LEU A 162 -4.93 -6.49 -12.52
C LEU A 162 -5.89 -7.63 -12.18
N TRP A 163 -6.31 -7.75 -10.92
CA TRP A 163 -7.25 -8.79 -10.51
C TRP A 163 -8.62 -8.67 -11.20
N LEU A 164 -9.14 -7.45 -11.32
CA LEU A 164 -10.43 -7.22 -11.98
C LEU A 164 -10.35 -7.54 -13.49
N GLY A 165 -9.22 -7.21 -14.13
CA GLY A 165 -8.97 -7.56 -15.54
C GLY A 165 -8.85 -9.07 -15.76
N VAL A 166 -8.10 -9.77 -14.89
CA VAL A 166 -8.01 -11.25 -14.93
C VAL A 166 -9.38 -11.89 -14.73
N PHE A 167 -10.17 -11.40 -13.76
CA PHE A 167 -11.52 -11.90 -13.53
C PHE A 167 -12.44 -11.70 -14.74
N ALA A 168 -12.39 -10.53 -15.38
CA ALA A 168 -13.13 -10.25 -16.60
C ALA A 168 -12.75 -11.22 -17.74
N LEU A 169 -11.46 -11.52 -17.91
CA LEU A 169 -11.00 -12.51 -18.90
C LEU A 169 -11.52 -13.93 -18.63
N ILE A 170 -11.55 -14.35 -17.35
CA ILE A 170 -12.11 -15.66 -16.96
C ILE A 170 -13.60 -15.74 -17.30
N CYS A 171 -14.36 -14.67 -17.03
CA CYS A 171 -15.79 -14.62 -17.32
C CYS A 171 -16.06 -14.72 -18.84
N ILE A 172 -15.27 -14.01 -19.65
CA ILE A 172 -15.34 -14.10 -21.12
C ILE A 172 -15.04 -15.54 -21.59
N ALA A 173 -14.00 -16.17 -21.05
CA ALA A 173 -13.65 -17.54 -21.42
C ALA A 173 -14.77 -18.54 -21.09
N LEU A 174 -15.41 -18.40 -19.92
CA LEU A 174 -16.55 -19.25 -19.52
C LEU A 174 -17.80 -19.00 -20.40
N LEU A 175 -18.04 -17.75 -20.79
CA LEU A 175 -19.13 -17.41 -21.70
C LEU A 175 -18.93 -18.08 -23.08
N VAL A 176 -17.71 -18.06 -23.61
CA VAL A 176 -17.37 -18.71 -24.89
C VAL A 176 -17.50 -20.24 -24.78
N ALA A 177 -17.01 -20.84 -23.69
CA ALA A 177 -17.06 -22.28 -23.49
C ALA A 177 -18.48 -22.86 -23.30
N THR A 178 -19.46 -22.01 -22.97
CA THR A 178 -20.86 -22.40 -22.77
C THR A 178 -21.76 -22.07 -23.96
N ALA A 179 -21.23 -21.41 -24.99
CA ALA A 179 -21.95 -21.19 -26.24
C ALA A 179 -22.34 -22.55 -26.87
N GLY A 180 -23.64 -22.76 -27.07
CA GLY A 180 -24.19 -24.01 -27.61
C GLY A 180 -24.68 -25.03 -26.56
N LYS A 181 -24.44 -24.81 -25.25
CA LYS A 181 -24.88 -25.73 -24.17
C LYS A 181 -26.23 -25.34 -23.53
N GLY A 182 -27.06 -24.59 -24.24
CA GLY A 182 -28.37 -24.13 -23.78
C GLY A 182 -28.42 -22.66 -23.31
N ALA A 183 -29.63 -22.13 -23.16
CA ALA A 183 -29.86 -20.70 -22.90
C ALA A 183 -29.50 -20.27 -21.47
N ALA A 184 -29.70 -21.13 -20.47
CA ALA A 184 -29.48 -20.81 -19.07
C ALA A 184 -28.01 -20.42 -18.73
N PRO A 185 -26.98 -21.21 -19.08
CA PRO A 185 -25.59 -20.83 -18.79
C PRO A 185 -25.15 -19.57 -19.55
N LEU A 186 -25.64 -19.38 -20.79
CA LEU A 186 -25.35 -18.21 -21.60
C LEU A 186 -25.82 -16.91 -20.92
N VAL A 187 -27.03 -16.91 -20.35
CA VAL A 187 -27.58 -15.73 -19.65
C VAL A 187 -26.76 -15.41 -18.39
N ILE A 188 -26.43 -16.42 -17.58
CA ILE A 188 -25.69 -16.22 -16.32
C ILE A 188 -24.28 -15.70 -16.59
N PHE A 189 -23.51 -16.38 -17.45
CA PHE A 189 -22.14 -15.96 -17.77
C PHE A 189 -22.11 -14.67 -18.58
N GLY A 190 -23.14 -14.41 -19.40
CA GLY A 190 -23.30 -13.17 -20.13
C GLY A 190 -23.44 -11.98 -19.19
N ALA A 191 -24.36 -12.06 -18.22
CA ALA A 191 -24.55 -11.03 -17.21
C ALA A 191 -23.27 -10.79 -16.39
N LEU A 192 -22.59 -11.86 -15.96
CA LEU A 192 -21.38 -11.77 -15.15
C LEU A 192 -20.21 -11.16 -15.94
N THR A 193 -20.12 -11.47 -17.23
CA THR A 193 -19.15 -10.85 -18.15
C THR A 193 -19.42 -9.36 -18.33
N VAL A 194 -20.67 -8.96 -18.57
CA VAL A 194 -21.05 -7.54 -18.72
C VAL A 194 -20.69 -6.74 -17.47
N VAL A 195 -21.00 -7.27 -16.28
CA VAL A 195 -20.67 -6.62 -15.00
C VAL A 195 -19.16 -6.52 -14.80
N SER A 196 -18.42 -7.60 -15.10
CA SER A 196 -16.97 -7.66 -14.89
C SER A 196 -16.21 -6.75 -15.84
N VAL A 197 -16.53 -6.81 -17.14
CA VAL A 197 -15.92 -5.96 -18.18
C VAL A 197 -16.33 -4.50 -17.98
N GLY A 198 -17.60 -4.23 -17.70
CA GLY A 198 -18.07 -2.88 -17.41
C GLY A 198 -17.39 -2.27 -16.18
N GLY A 199 -17.26 -3.05 -15.10
CA GLY A 199 -16.52 -2.65 -13.91
C GLY A 199 -15.03 -2.42 -14.18
N PHE A 200 -14.41 -3.27 -15.00
CA PHE A 200 -13.01 -3.13 -15.39
C PHE A 200 -12.78 -1.88 -16.24
N ALA A 201 -13.58 -1.67 -17.29
CA ALA A 201 -13.50 -0.50 -18.14
C ALA A 201 -13.72 0.79 -17.33
N TRP A 202 -14.70 0.81 -16.43
CA TRP A 202 -14.96 1.95 -15.55
C TRP A 202 -13.81 2.25 -14.58
N THR A 203 -13.24 1.22 -13.95
CA THR A 203 -12.07 1.38 -13.07
C THR A 203 -10.82 1.78 -13.83
N LEU A 204 -10.61 1.25 -15.05
CA LEU A 204 -9.50 1.58 -15.93
C LEU A 204 -9.60 3.02 -16.45
N ALA A 205 -10.78 3.48 -16.83
CA ALA A 205 -11.02 4.87 -17.22
C ALA A 205 -10.71 5.86 -16.08
N ARG A 206 -10.92 5.45 -14.83
CA ARG A 206 -10.52 6.21 -13.62
C ARG A 206 -9.08 5.98 -13.17
N SER A 207 -8.36 5.08 -13.84
CA SER A 207 -6.99 4.76 -13.46
C SER A 207 -6.01 5.84 -13.95
N PRO A 208 -4.89 6.05 -13.23
CA PRO A 208 -3.82 6.93 -13.69
C PRO A 208 -3.14 6.45 -14.98
N LEU A 209 -3.37 5.20 -15.42
CA LEU A 209 -2.82 4.70 -16.67
C LEU A 209 -3.50 5.35 -17.88
N VAL A 210 -4.82 5.56 -17.83
CA VAL A 210 -5.61 6.05 -18.97
C VAL A 210 -5.98 7.53 -18.82
N SER A 211 -6.30 7.99 -17.61
CA SER A 211 -6.73 9.38 -17.41
C SER A 211 -5.54 10.30 -17.15
N LYS A 212 -5.37 11.32 -18.02
CA LYS A 212 -4.39 12.41 -17.82
C LYS A 212 -4.64 13.13 -16.48
N GLN A 213 -5.90 13.36 -16.12
CA GLN A 213 -6.27 13.98 -14.84
C GLN A 213 -5.83 13.13 -13.64
N ALA A 214 -5.98 11.80 -13.74
CA ALA A 214 -5.56 10.91 -12.66
C ALA A 214 -4.02 10.85 -12.49
N ARG A 215 -3.24 11.18 -13.52
CA ARG A 215 -1.77 11.34 -13.42
C ARG A 215 -1.35 12.64 -12.75
N GLN A 216 -2.20 13.66 -12.80
CA GLN A 216 -1.97 14.94 -12.14
C GLN A 216 -2.30 14.89 -10.64
N LEU A 217 -3.06 13.87 -10.20
CA LEU A 217 -3.24 13.61 -8.77
C LEU A 217 -1.90 13.21 -8.17
N GLY A 218 -1.50 13.82 -7.06
CA GLY A 218 -0.22 13.52 -6.44
C GLY A 218 0.24 14.57 -5.44
N PHE A 219 1.46 14.35 -4.94
CA PHE A 219 2.16 15.27 -4.05
C PHE A 219 3.38 15.83 -4.79
N HIS A 220 3.50 17.15 -4.81
CA HIS A 220 4.68 17.84 -5.33
C HIS A 220 5.36 18.53 -4.15
N LEU A 221 6.57 18.09 -3.83
CA LEU A 221 7.37 18.60 -2.73
C LEU A 221 8.24 19.76 -3.22
N PHE A 222 8.28 20.80 -2.41
CA PHE A 222 9.07 22.01 -2.60
C PHE A 222 9.92 22.28 -1.34
N GLN A 223 10.86 23.21 -1.42
CA GLN A 223 11.77 23.53 -0.32
C GLN A 223 11.06 23.94 0.98
N HIS A 224 9.99 24.74 0.89
CA HIS A 224 9.27 25.32 2.03
C HIS A 224 7.86 24.77 2.22
N GLY A 225 7.43 23.83 1.39
CA GLY A 225 6.14 23.17 1.56
C GLY A 225 5.88 22.08 0.54
N PHE A 226 4.60 21.76 0.38
CA PHE A 226 4.16 20.82 -0.63
C PHE A 226 2.82 21.25 -1.21
N VAL A 227 2.58 20.78 -2.43
CA VAL A 227 1.30 20.91 -3.11
C VAL A 227 0.68 19.54 -3.22
N ARG A 228 -0.60 19.45 -2.86
CA ARG A 228 -1.43 18.27 -3.06
C ARG A 228 -2.42 18.56 -4.18
N ALA A 229 -2.27 17.83 -5.28
CA ALA A 229 -3.22 17.84 -6.38
C ALA A 229 -4.26 16.74 -6.17
N THR A 230 -5.54 17.14 -6.09
CA THR A 230 -6.68 16.24 -5.94
C THR A 230 -7.70 16.47 -7.05
N ALA A 231 -8.68 15.57 -7.19
CA ALA A 231 -9.77 15.77 -8.15
C ALA A 231 -10.63 17.01 -7.83
N ALA A 232 -10.62 17.46 -6.57
CA ALA A 232 -11.32 18.67 -6.13
C ALA A 232 -10.49 19.96 -6.32
N GLY A 233 -9.25 19.84 -6.78
CA GLY A 233 -8.34 20.97 -6.99
C GLY A 233 -7.00 20.80 -6.29
N VAL A 234 -6.21 21.86 -6.38
CA VAL A 234 -4.83 21.95 -5.92
C VAL A 234 -4.76 22.75 -4.63
N GLN A 235 -4.09 22.21 -3.62
CA GLN A 235 -3.90 22.88 -2.33
C GLN A 235 -2.41 22.91 -1.96
N ALA A 236 -1.91 24.10 -1.62
CA ALA A 236 -0.56 24.30 -1.14
C ALA A 236 -0.52 24.36 0.39
N TYR A 237 0.54 23.79 0.97
CA TYR A 237 0.77 23.74 2.42
C TYR A 237 2.23 24.06 2.71
N ARG A 238 2.48 25.01 3.60
CA ARG A 238 3.85 25.34 4.03
C ARG A 238 4.27 24.50 5.23
N TRP A 239 5.56 24.18 5.33
CA TRP A 239 6.11 23.42 6.46
C TRP A 239 5.99 24.15 7.79
N ASP A 240 6.10 25.48 7.78
CA ASP A 240 6.06 26.32 8.97
C ASP A 240 4.63 26.59 9.50
N GLN A 241 3.61 26.27 8.72
CA GLN A 241 2.20 26.34 9.11
C GLN A 241 1.73 25.06 9.85
N ILE A 242 2.50 23.98 9.79
CA ILE A 242 2.15 22.72 10.46
C ILE A 242 2.44 22.86 11.95
N ILE A 243 1.39 22.75 12.76
CA ILE A 243 1.47 22.77 14.23
C ILE A 243 1.82 21.37 14.73
N SER A 244 1.04 20.36 14.34
CA SER A 244 1.20 18.99 14.79
C SER A 244 1.18 18.00 13.64
N ILE A 245 2.12 17.05 13.66
CA ILE A 245 2.06 15.84 12.86
C ILE A 245 1.96 14.61 13.77
N TYR A 246 0.88 13.85 13.62
CA TYR A 246 0.69 12.55 14.27
C TYR A 246 1.02 11.44 13.27
N GLN A 247 1.62 10.35 13.76
CA GLN A 247 1.90 9.17 12.94
C GLN A 247 1.34 7.89 13.56
N SER A 248 0.71 7.06 12.75
CA SER A 248 0.24 5.73 13.12
C SER A 248 0.69 4.74 12.06
N ILE A 249 1.75 3.99 12.38
CA ILE A 249 2.32 2.98 11.49
C ILE A 249 2.03 1.61 12.10
N ILE A 250 1.09 0.88 11.50
CA ILE A 250 0.67 -0.45 11.97
C ILE A 250 1.20 -1.49 11.00
N ARG A 251 2.14 -2.33 11.44
CA ARG A 251 2.60 -3.49 10.68
C ARG A 251 1.66 -4.66 10.98
N GLN A 252 1.01 -5.18 9.95
CA GLN A 252 0.20 -6.39 10.05
C GLN A 252 1.10 -7.59 9.79
N GLN A 253 1.16 -8.50 10.76
CA GLN A 253 1.88 -9.75 10.67
C GLN A 253 0.89 -10.91 10.64
N VAL A 254 1.08 -11.85 9.71
CA VAL A 254 0.31 -13.10 9.61
C VAL A 254 1.35 -14.22 9.56
N TYR A 255 1.30 -15.16 10.50
CA TYR A 255 2.28 -16.25 10.65
C TYR A 255 3.75 -15.76 10.65
N GLY A 256 4.04 -14.66 11.36
CA GLY A 256 5.38 -14.07 11.44
C GLY A 256 5.83 -13.29 10.20
N ALA A 257 5.11 -13.36 9.08
CA ALA A 257 5.40 -12.59 7.88
C ALA A 257 4.65 -11.24 7.89
N THR A 258 5.35 -10.14 7.56
CA THR A 258 4.72 -8.81 7.46
C THR A 258 3.97 -8.70 6.14
N THR A 259 2.65 -8.87 6.17
CA THR A 259 1.78 -8.85 4.98
C THR A 259 1.55 -7.44 4.47
N ASN A 260 1.29 -6.49 5.38
CA ASN A 260 1.01 -5.10 5.02
C ASN A 260 1.47 -4.13 6.11
N THR A 261 1.80 -2.89 5.74
CA THR A 261 2.04 -1.80 6.68
C THR A 261 1.05 -0.69 6.39
N ASN A 262 0.21 -0.38 7.37
CA ASN A 262 -0.75 0.70 7.28
C ASN A 262 -0.10 1.98 7.83
N TYR A 263 0.14 2.93 6.96
CA TYR A 263 0.61 4.27 7.32
C TYR A 263 -0.59 5.21 7.37
N ALA A 264 -0.71 5.93 8.47
CA ALA A 264 -1.63 7.05 8.63
C ALA A 264 -0.90 8.22 9.29
N TYR A 265 -1.03 9.40 8.70
CA TYR A 265 -0.51 10.65 9.23
C TYR A 265 -1.66 11.66 9.31
N LEU A 266 -1.67 12.45 10.38
CA LEU A 266 -2.59 13.56 10.54
C LEU A 266 -1.76 14.82 10.75
N LEU A 267 -1.93 15.80 9.88
CA LEU A 267 -1.26 17.09 9.97
C LEU A 267 -2.31 18.13 10.36
N ASP A 268 -2.06 18.88 11.43
CA ASP A 268 -2.88 20.04 11.80
C ASP A 268 -2.11 21.32 11.54
N PHE A 269 -2.82 22.31 11.01
CA PHE A 269 -2.26 23.58 10.56
C PHE A 269 -2.67 24.73 11.47
N ALA A 270 -1.90 25.82 11.44
CA ALA A 270 -2.16 27.01 12.24
C ALA A 270 -3.46 27.74 11.90
N ASP A 271 -3.99 27.51 10.70
CA ASP A 271 -5.30 28.03 10.26
C ASP A 271 -6.48 27.15 10.67
N GLY A 272 -6.24 26.12 11.50
CA GLY A 272 -7.27 25.20 11.98
C GLY A 272 -7.65 24.09 10.99
N ARG A 273 -7.04 24.04 9.80
CA ARG A 273 -7.23 22.91 8.89
C ARG A 273 -6.54 21.65 9.43
N SER A 274 -7.04 20.50 9.01
CA SER A 274 -6.39 19.20 9.22
C SER A 274 -6.33 18.40 7.92
N LEU A 275 -5.20 17.74 7.68
CA LEU A 275 -4.96 16.89 6.52
C LEU A 275 -4.63 15.47 6.97
N ALA A 276 -5.55 14.54 6.70
CA ALA A 276 -5.35 13.12 6.91
C ALA A 276 -4.72 12.46 5.67
N LEU A 277 -3.55 11.86 5.84
CA LEU A 277 -2.82 11.11 4.82
C LEU A 277 -2.78 9.63 5.18
N ASN A 278 -2.94 8.78 4.19
CA ASN A 278 -2.90 7.33 4.36
C ASN A 278 -2.24 6.63 3.17
N ASN A 279 -2.14 5.30 3.21
CA ASN A 279 -1.58 4.46 2.13
C ASN A 279 -2.15 4.73 0.72
N PHE A 280 -3.34 5.32 0.61
CA PHE A 280 -3.98 5.62 -0.68
C PHE A 280 -3.64 7.02 -1.20
N SER A 281 -3.01 7.86 -0.38
CA SER A 281 -2.67 9.23 -0.72
C SER A 281 -1.42 9.29 -1.59
N ALA A 282 -0.37 8.59 -1.19
CA ALA A 282 0.92 8.49 -1.88
C ALA A 282 1.67 7.24 -1.41
N ASP A 283 2.89 7.04 -1.88
CA ASP A 283 3.81 6.11 -1.23
C ASP A 283 4.24 6.64 0.15
N MET A 284 3.43 6.36 1.17
CA MET A 284 3.64 6.86 2.53
C MET A 284 4.89 6.28 3.21
N ALA A 285 5.46 5.19 2.69
CA ALA A 285 6.73 4.67 3.19
C ALA A 285 7.89 5.63 2.86
N VAL A 286 7.76 6.42 1.78
CA VAL A 286 8.72 7.45 1.37
C VAL A 286 8.28 8.83 1.82
N LEU A 287 7.01 9.21 1.56
CA LEU A 287 6.50 10.54 1.88
C LEU A 287 6.47 10.81 3.39
N GLY A 288 6.10 9.81 4.20
CA GLY A 288 5.96 9.97 5.65
C GLY A 288 7.23 10.46 6.36
N PRO A 289 8.38 9.78 6.18
CA PRO A 289 9.66 10.23 6.69
C PRO A 289 10.05 11.63 6.22
N ILE A 290 9.85 11.96 4.94
CA ILE A 290 10.15 13.29 4.40
C ILE A 290 9.29 14.35 5.09
N LEU A 291 7.98 14.13 5.24
CA LEU A 291 7.10 15.08 5.93
C LEU A 291 7.60 15.37 7.36
N GLN A 292 7.97 14.32 8.10
CA GLN A 292 8.49 14.49 9.46
C GLN A 292 9.80 15.25 9.49
N GLU A 293 10.73 14.94 8.58
CA GLU A 293 12.04 15.58 8.51
C GLU A 293 11.91 17.06 8.17
N GLN A 294 11.09 17.41 7.17
CA GLN A 294 10.87 18.81 6.76
C GLN A 294 10.20 19.61 7.87
N VAL A 295 9.21 19.04 8.56
CA VAL A 295 8.56 19.67 9.72
C VAL A 295 9.55 19.84 10.87
N ALA A 296 10.31 18.79 11.20
CA ALA A 296 11.33 18.85 12.26
C ALA A 296 12.41 19.90 11.95
N ARG A 297 12.88 20.00 10.70
CA ARG A 297 13.86 21.01 10.28
C ARG A 297 13.40 22.43 10.60
N VAL A 298 12.12 22.73 10.44
CA VAL A 298 11.55 24.06 10.74
C VAL A 298 11.27 24.23 12.23
N GLN A 299 10.75 23.20 12.89
CA GLN A 299 10.30 23.29 14.28
C GLN A 299 11.43 23.20 15.30
N VAL A 300 12.46 22.37 15.08
CA VAL A 300 13.53 22.13 16.06
C VAL A 300 14.28 23.42 16.43
N PRO A 301 14.75 24.27 15.50
CA PRO A 301 15.44 25.52 15.88
C PRO A 301 14.56 26.46 16.70
N ARG A 302 13.25 26.51 16.40
CA ARG A 302 12.28 27.30 17.17
C ARG A 302 12.09 26.73 18.57
N ALA A 303 11.95 25.42 18.69
CA ALA A 303 11.81 24.71 19.95
C ALA A 303 13.04 24.90 20.86
N VAL A 304 14.26 24.82 20.30
CA VAL A 304 15.50 25.06 21.06
C VAL A 304 15.52 26.49 21.63
N ARG A 305 15.24 27.50 20.81
CA ARG A 305 15.18 28.90 21.31
C ARG A 305 14.14 29.07 22.41
N TYR A 306 12.96 28.48 22.24
CA TYR A 306 11.88 28.55 23.21
C TYR A 306 12.25 27.89 24.55
N LEU A 307 12.93 26.73 24.51
CA LEU A 307 13.50 26.07 25.69
C LEU A 307 14.60 26.90 26.36
N HIS A 308 15.50 27.50 25.59
CA HIS A 308 16.57 28.36 26.13
C HIS A 308 16.01 29.60 26.84
N SER A 309 14.84 30.08 26.41
CA SER A 309 14.10 31.14 27.11
C SER A 309 13.35 30.64 28.36
N GLY A 310 13.57 29.40 28.81
CA GLY A 310 12.99 28.83 30.03
C GLY A 310 11.58 28.28 29.88
N HIS A 311 10.98 28.32 28.68
CA HIS A 311 9.63 27.84 28.47
C HIS A 311 9.58 26.32 28.30
N ALA A 312 8.47 25.72 28.72
CA ALA A 312 8.19 24.29 28.54
C ALA A 312 7.49 24.02 27.20
N ILE A 313 7.82 22.92 26.53
CA ILE A 313 7.22 22.53 25.24
C ILE A 313 6.44 21.22 25.39
N PRO A 314 5.11 21.23 25.19
CA PRO A 314 4.30 20.03 25.25
C PRO A 314 4.40 19.22 23.95
N PHE A 315 4.53 17.90 24.10
CA PHE A 315 4.46 16.88 23.06
C PHE A 315 3.45 15.80 23.50
N GLY A 316 2.19 16.20 23.65
CA GLY A 316 1.12 15.35 24.16
C GLY A 316 1.31 15.06 25.65
N ALA A 317 1.59 13.80 26.00
CA ALA A 317 1.81 13.41 27.39
C ALA A 317 3.23 13.73 27.91
N TYR A 318 4.16 14.09 27.01
CA TYR A 318 5.50 14.51 27.37
C TYR A 318 5.60 16.03 27.37
N THR A 319 6.37 16.59 28.29
CA THR A 319 6.74 18.01 28.25
C THR A 319 8.25 18.11 28.37
N VAL A 320 8.88 18.80 27.43
CA VAL A 320 10.32 19.06 27.43
C VAL A 320 10.58 20.40 28.11
N THR A 321 11.51 20.44 29.06
CA THR A 321 11.91 21.65 29.79
C THR A 321 13.44 21.75 29.81
N ALA A 322 13.97 22.89 30.26
CA ALA A 322 15.42 23.06 30.44
C ALA A 322 16.03 22.07 31.45
N ALA A 323 15.24 21.56 32.41
CA ALA A 323 15.71 20.62 33.43
C ALA A 323 15.60 19.14 33.03
N GLY A 324 14.75 18.81 32.05
CA GLY A 324 14.57 17.42 31.62
C GLY A 324 13.30 17.19 30.80
N VAL A 325 12.86 15.94 30.77
CA VAL A 325 11.57 15.56 30.17
C VAL A 325 10.63 15.11 31.27
N THR A 326 9.40 15.63 31.30
CA THR A 326 8.35 15.17 32.20
C THR A 326 7.30 14.35 31.47
N ASN A 327 6.68 13.40 32.16
CA ASN A 327 5.54 12.62 31.67
C ASN A 327 4.66 12.24 32.87
N ARG A 328 3.40 12.71 32.89
CA ARG A 328 2.42 12.44 33.95
C ARG A 328 2.97 12.68 35.37
N GLY A 329 3.62 13.82 35.58
CA GLY A 329 4.16 14.22 36.89
C GLY A 329 5.50 13.58 37.26
N ARG A 330 6.03 12.63 36.49
CA ARG A 330 7.40 12.10 36.67
C ARG A 330 8.36 12.87 35.80
N GLN A 331 9.52 13.24 36.34
CA GLN A 331 10.58 13.94 35.62
C GLN A 331 11.79 13.02 35.41
N ALA A 332 12.34 13.05 34.20
CA ALA A 332 13.65 12.50 33.86
C ALA A 332 14.59 13.68 33.63
N PRO A 333 15.50 13.96 34.59
CA PRO A 333 16.54 14.97 34.40
C PRO A 333 17.41 14.64 33.19
N TRP A 334 17.96 15.64 32.50
CA TRP A 334 18.84 15.40 31.35
C TRP A 334 20.04 14.50 31.67
N THR A 335 20.54 14.55 32.92
CA THR A 335 21.63 13.68 33.40
C THR A 335 21.29 12.19 33.35
N ASP A 336 20.00 11.86 33.46
CA ASP A 336 19.52 10.50 33.42
C ASP A 336 19.19 10.06 31.99
N VAL A 337 18.97 10.95 31.02
CA VAL A 337 18.49 10.59 29.68
C VAL A 337 19.66 10.28 28.75
N ALA A 338 19.88 8.99 28.47
CA ALA A 338 20.87 8.55 27.48
C ALA A 338 20.29 8.53 26.05
N GLY A 339 18.98 8.47 25.90
CA GLY A 339 18.35 8.46 24.57
C GLY A 339 16.92 7.97 24.57
N VAL A 340 16.42 7.76 23.35
CA VAL A 340 15.05 7.37 23.06
C VAL A 340 15.05 5.98 22.41
N LYS A 341 14.30 5.05 22.98
CA LYS A 341 14.06 3.72 22.39
C LYS A 341 12.59 3.55 22.01
N ILE A 342 12.37 2.99 20.83
CA ILE A 342 11.05 2.59 20.34
C ILE A 342 10.91 1.08 20.52
N GLU A 343 9.88 0.66 21.24
CA GLU A 343 9.62 -0.77 21.49
C GLU A 343 8.11 -1.03 21.52
N ASN A 344 7.65 -2.03 20.76
CA ASN A 344 6.22 -2.37 20.60
C ASN A 344 5.33 -1.18 20.20
N GLY A 345 5.85 -0.28 19.36
CA GLY A 345 5.14 0.95 18.95
C GLY A 345 5.00 2.01 20.06
N GLY A 346 5.61 1.75 21.22
CA GLY A 346 5.70 2.67 22.34
C GLY A 346 7.04 3.39 22.39
N LEU A 347 7.00 4.59 22.97
CA LEU A 347 8.15 5.43 23.22
C LEU A 347 8.66 5.23 24.66
N ARG A 348 9.98 5.05 24.82
CA ARG A 348 10.65 4.96 26.12
C ARG A 348 11.93 5.80 26.13
N LEU A 349 12.11 6.60 27.17
CA LEU A 349 13.38 7.26 27.50
C LEU A 349 14.23 6.30 28.33
N GLN A 350 15.52 6.20 28.03
CA GLN A 350 16.43 5.26 28.68
C GLN A 350 17.52 5.96 29.49
N ARG A 351 17.95 5.32 30.58
CA ARG A 351 19.17 5.63 31.32
C ARG A 351 20.42 5.15 30.60
N PRO A 352 21.59 5.69 30.94
CA PRO A 352 22.85 4.98 30.72
C PRO A 352 22.72 3.54 31.26
N GLY A 353 23.00 2.54 30.43
CA GLY A 353 22.77 1.12 30.76
C GLY A 353 21.40 0.55 30.35
N GLY A 354 20.56 1.31 29.63
CA GLY A 354 19.40 0.79 28.89
C GLY A 354 18.10 0.60 29.68
N LYS A 355 18.09 0.83 31.00
CA LYS A 355 16.87 0.81 31.83
C LYS A 355 15.95 1.96 31.45
N ALA A 356 14.64 1.71 31.31
CA ALA A 356 13.67 2.75 30.98
C ALA A 356 13.38 3.67 32.18
N ILE A 357 13.34 5.00 31.97
CA ILE A 357 13.04 6.02 32.99
C ILE A 357 11.57 6.43 32.91
N LEU A 358 11.16 6.85 31.71
CA LEU A 358 9.82 7.30 31.36
C LEU A 358 9.40 6.56 30.10
N GLY A 359 8.14 6.16 30.00
CA GLY A 359 7.69 5.45 28.81
C GLY A 359 6.25 5.03 28.86
N GLY A 360 5.87 4.20 27.88
CA GLY A 360 4.55 3.57 27.81
C GLY A 360 3.50 4.35 27.02
N ARG A 361 3.88 5.42 26.33
CA ARG A 361 3.00 6.12 25.38
C ARG A 361 3.19 5.57 23.98
N LYS A 362 2.09 5.36 23.26
CA LYS A 362 2.16 4.96 21.85
C LYS A 362 2.65 6.15 21.04
N ILE A 363 3.47 5.89 20.03
CA ILE A 363 4.01 6.95 19.16
C ILE A 363 2.88 7.78 18.52
N ARG A 364 1.74 7.15 18.21
CA ARG A 364 0.57 7.83 17.66
C ARG A 364 -0.05 8.91 18.55
N ASP A 365 0.26 8.88 19.85
CA ASP A 365 -0.24 9.85 20.84
C ASP A 365 0.80 10.96 21.13
N VAL A 366 1.94 10.94 20.43
CA VAL A 366 3.03 11.93 20.57
C VAL A 366 3.06 12.79 19.30
N PRO A 367 2.54 14.03 19.33
CA PRO A 367 2.63 14.93 18.18
C PRO A 367 4.08 15.28 17.89
N ASN A 368 4.39 15.59 16.62
CA ASN A 368 5.72 16.01 16.17
C ASN A 368 6.82 15.06 16.65
N PHE A 369 6.56 13.76 16.54
CA PHE A 369 7.41 12.72 17.11
C PHE A 369 8.90 12.89 16.77
N LEU A 370 9.23 13.17 15.50
CA LEU A 370 10.62 13.36 15.10
C LEU A 370 11.23 14.61 15.73
N THR A 371 10.51 15.74 15.74
CA THR A 371 10.91 16.97 16.46
C THR A 371 11.22 16.67 17.93
N PHE A 372 10.36 15.91 18.61
CA PHE A 372 10.59 15.49 20.00
C PHE A 372 11.88 14.69 20.16
N VAL A 373 12.11 13.66 19.35
CA VAL A 373 13.31 12.81 19.46
C VAL A 373 14.58 13.58 19.14
N THR A 374 14.57 14.42 18.11
CA THR A 374 15.70 15.28 17.75
C THR A 374 16.02 16.27 18.86
N LEU A 375 14.99 16.88 19.47
CA LEU A 375 15.15 17.83 20.57
C LEU A 375 15.74 17.16 21.82
N VAL A 376 15.22 15.98 22.19
CA VAL A 376 15.77 15.18 23.30
C VAL A 376 17.22 14.79 23.04
N GLY A 377 17.56 14.38 21.82
CA GLY A 377 18.93 14.06 21.43
C GLY A 377 19.87 15.27 21.53
N ALA A 378 19.43 16.43 21.05
CA ALA A 378 20.21 17.67 21.13
C ALA A 378 20.47 18.09 22.58
N MET A 379 19.45 18.05 23.45
CA MET A 379 19.57 18.44 24.87
C MET A 379 20.38 17.44 25.71
N ALA A 380 20.28 16.14 25.41
CA ALA A 380 21.10 15.12 26.06
C ALA A 380 22.57 15.17 25.59
N GLY A 381 22.80 15.53 24.32
CA GLY A 381 24.12 15.65 23.70
C GLY A 381 24.87 16.94 24.01
N SER A 382 24.17 18.06 24.29
CA SER A 382 24.77 19.36 24.64
C SER A 382 25.42 19.40 26.03
N ARG A 383 25.71 18.24 26.61
CA ARG A 383 26.47 18.09 27.85
C ARG A 383 27.89 18.62 27.59
N PRO A 384 28.39 19.60 28.36
CA PRO A 384 29.84 19.80 28.45
C PRO A 384 30.45 18.45 28.87
N PRO A 385 31.54 17.98 28.25
CA PRO A 385 32.22 16.78 28.75
C PRO A 385 32.38 16.98 30.25
N ALA A 386 31.96 16.00 31.05
CA ALA A 386 32.08 16.09 32.48
C ALA A 386 33.54 16.44 32.75
N THR A 387 33.82 17.64 33.24
CA THR A 387 35.16 18.00 33.68
C THR A 387 35.56 16.90 34.62
N ALA A 388 36.52 16.08 34.18
CA ALA A 388 37.05 15.01 35.00
C ALA A 388 37.38 15.65 36.35
N PRO A 389 36.99 15.03 37.48
CA PRO A 389 37.40 15.57 38.77
C PRO A 389 38.91 15.74 38.72
N ALA A 390 39.39 16.96 38.95
CA ALA A 390 40.81 17.23 39.09
C ALA A 390 41.30 16.27 40.17
N ALA A 391 42.15 15.34 39.77
CA ALA A 391 42.83 14.47 40.72
C ALA A 391 43.65 15.39 41.63
N PHE A 392 43.19 15.49 42.88
CA PHE A 392 44.00 15.95 44.00
C PHE A 392 44.36 14.72 44.83
#